data_AF-A0A170YFY6-F1
#
_entry.id   AF-A0A170YFY6-F1
#
_cell.length_a   1.000
_cell.length_b   1.000
_cell.length_c   1.000
_cell.angle_alpha   90.00
_cell.angle_beta   90.00
_cell.angle_gamma   90.00
#
_symmetry.space_group_name_H-M   'P 1'
#
loop_
_entity.id
_entity.type
_entity.pdbx_description
1 polymer ?
#
loop_
_entity_poly.entity_id
_entity_poly.type
_entity_poly.pdbx_seq_one_letter_code
_entity_poly.pdbx_strand_id
1 'polypeptide(L)'
;FRKIHSLLHEVLPCKFVKEFVTEDGLRKLFALIGRNGQGIGTSVYSEWVKKVEKLDLNTEERNKVDLFINTTYDAMNEHVGIFLNCEGSGLYRMQKNINHSCNPNATVAFPYSNSTLSLIASRHIAAGEEICISYLDTCNLDRSRHSRRTILRNHYLFDCQCEKCTEQEGDPDVTSEEESCGDDCVSEDEAMES
;
A
#
# COMPACT_ATOMS: atom_id res chain seq x y z
N PHE A 1 -24.81 -20.18 5.75
CA PHE A 1 -23.74 -20.29 4.73
C PHE A 1 -24.18 -20.92 3.41
N ARG A 2 -24.57 -22.20 3.31
CA ARG A 2 -24.94 -22.84 2.02
C ARG A 2 -26.03 -22.11 1.20
N LYS A 3 -27.05 -21.55 1.87
CA LYS A 3 -28.14 -20.81 1.21
C LYS A 3 -27.70 -19.45 0.66
N ILE A 4 -26.85 -18.72 1.37
CA ILE A 4 -26.26 -17.44 0.92
C ILE A 4 -25.34 -17.68 -0.28
N HIS A 5 -24.53 -18.73 -0.22
CA HIS A 5 -23.66 -19.15 -1.31
C HIS A 5 -24.47 -19.48 -2.59
N SER A 6 -25.57 -20.24 -2.49
CA SER A 6 -26.46 -20.52 -3.63
C SER A 6 -27.00 -19.25 -4.31
N LEU A 7 -27.37 -18.25 -3.51
CA LEU A 7 -27.91 -16.98 -4.03
C LEU A 7 -26.85 -16.16 -4.78
N LEU A 8 -25.58 -16.19 -4.35
CA LEU A 8 -24.47 -15.55 -5.08
C LEU A 8 -24.30 -16.13 -6.49
N HIS A 9 -24.45 -17.45 -6.64
CA HIS A 9 -24.39 -18.12 -7.95
C HIS A 9 -25.53 -17.71 -8.88
N GLU A 10 -26.72 -17.51 -8.32
CA GLU A 10 -27.92 -17.19 -9.10
C GLU A 10 -27.93 -15.73 -9.58
N VAL A 11 -27.38 -14.81 -8.76
CA VAL A 11 -27.46 -13.36 -9.01
C VAL A 11 -26.28 -12.82 -9.83
N LEU A 12 -25.12 -13.49 -9.82
CA LEU A 12 -23.93 -13.05 -10.55
C LEU A 12 -23.65 -13.94 -11.78
N PRO A 13 -24.18 -13.60 -12.97
CA PRO A 13 -24.02 -14.40 -14.18
C PRO A 13 -22.65 -14.17 -14.83
N CYS A 14 -21.56 -14.49 -14.12
CA CYS A 14 -20.21 -14.43 -14.66
C CYS A 14 -19.58 -15.82 -14.65
N LYS A 15 -18.93 -16.18 -15.77
CA LYS A 15 -18.43 -17.54 -16.05
C LYS A 15 -17.50 -18.09 -14.96
N PHE A 16 -16.82 -17.21 -14.22
CA PHE A 16 -15.81 -17.57 -13.22
C PHE A 16 -16.29 -17.47 -11.77
N VAL A 17 -17.50 -16.93 -11.54
CA VAL A 17 -18.01 -16.72 -10.16
C VAL A 17 -18.07 -18.04 -9.42
N LYS A 18 -18.45 -19.13 -10.11
CA LYS A 18 -18.59 -20.46 -9.50
C LYS A 18 -17.31 -20.95 -8.84
N GLU A 19 -16.16 -20.65 -9.43
CA GLU A 19 -14.85 -21.06 -8.92
C GLU A 19 -14.49 -20.23 -7.68
N PHE A 20 -14.71 -18.91 -7.73
CA PHE A 20 -14.32 -17.98 -6.67
C PHE A 20 -15.16 -18.07 -5.39
N VAL A 21 -16.38 -18.58 -5.44
CA VAL A 21 -17.24 -18.68 -4.25
C VAL A 21 -17.09 -19.99 -3.50
N THR A 22 -16.33 -20.97 -4.03
CA THR A 22 -15.90 -22.15 -3.26
C THR A 22 -14.95 -21.74 -2.15
N GLU A 23 -14.80 -22.55 -1.09
CA GLU A 23 -13.86 -22.24 -0.01
C GLU A 23 -12.41 -22.08 -0.52
N ASP A 24 -11.96 -23.01 -1.36
CA ASP A 24 -10.64 -22.94 -2.01
C ASP A 24 -10.52 -21.74 -2.94
N GLY A 25 -11.56 -21.42 -3.71
CA GLY A 25 -11.61 -20.25 -4.58
C GLY A 25 -11.56 -18.93 -3.83
N LEU A 26 -12.27 -18.82 -2.71
CA LEU A 26 -12.23 -17.66 -1.83
C LEU A 26 -10.83 -17.51 -1.24
N ARG A 27 -10.24 -18.58 -0.71
CA ARG A 27 -8.86 -18.55 -0.18
C ARG A 27 -7.86 -18.10 -1.24
N LYS A 28 -7.96 -18.62 -2.47
CA LYS A 28 -7.13 -18.21 -3.60
C LYS A 28 -7.35 -16.75 -4.00
N LEU A 29 -8.60 -16.28 -3.99
CA LEU A 29 -8.94 -14.89 -4.29
C LEU A 29 -8.35 -13.94 -3.24
N PHE A 30 -8.52 -14.24 -1.95
CA PHE A 30 -7.92 -13.48 -0.86
C PHE A 30 -6.39 -13.49 -0.93
N ALA A 31 -5.76 -14.63 -1.23
CA ALA A 31 -4.31 -14.69 -1.41
C ALA A 31 -3.83 -13.87 -2.63
N LEU A 32 -4.59 -13.90 -3.74
CA LEU A 32 -4.27 -13.14 -4.95
C LEU A 32 -4.39 -11.63 -4.68
N ILE A 33 -5.52 -11.18 -4.10
CA ILE A 33 -5.76 -9.77 -3.77
C ILE A 33 -4.79 -9.29 -2.70
N GLY A 34 -4.57 -10.07 -1.64
CA GLY A 34 -3.69 -9.69 -0.54
C GLY A 34 -2.23 -9.50 -0.95
N ARG A 35 -1.74 -10.24 -1.96
CA ARG A 35 -0.33 -10.16 -2.41
C ARG A 35 -0.11 -9.30 -3.65
N ASN A 36 -1.13 -9.13 -4.49
CA ASN A 36 -1.00 -8.45 -5.78
C ASN A 36 -1.96 -7.25 -5.90
N GLY A 37 -2.74 -6.99 -4.86
CA GLY A 37 -3.63 -5.85 -4.79
C GLY A 37 -2.81 -4.57 -4.69
N GLN A 38 -3.17 -3.61 -5.53
CA GLN A 38 -2.65 -2.25 -5.46
C GLN A 38 -3.78 -1.36 -4.97
N GLY A 39 -3.54 -0.63 -3.88
CA GLY A 39 -4.40 0.46 -3.45
C GLY A 39 -4.49 1.52 -4.55
N ILE A 40 -5.71 1.89 -4.92
CA ILE A 40 -6.01 2.97 -5.86
C ILE A 40 -6.02 4.23 -5.02
N GLY A 41 -4.87 4.90 -5.00
CA GLY A 41 -4.65 6.08 -4.19
C GLY A 41 -4.94 7.33 -5.00
N THR A 42 -5.94 8.10 -4.57
CA THR A 42 -5.95 9.56 -4.44
C THR A 42 -7.38 9.99 -4.16
N SER A 43 -7.74 10.12 -2.88
CA SER A 43 -8.93 10.91 -2.56
C SER A 43 -8.75 12.32 -3.12
N VAL A 44 -9.81 12.90 -3.67
CA VAL A 44 -9.83 14.30 -4.14
C VAL A 44 -9.26 15.28 -3.11
N TYR A 45 -9.46 15.01 -1.82
CA TYR A 45 -8.90 15.82 -0.74
C TYR A 45 -7.37 15.70 -0.65
N SER A 46 -6.82 14.49 -0.66
CA SER A 46 -5.36 14.27 -0.62
C SER A 46 -4.63 14.90 -1.81
N GLU A 47 -5.27 14.92 -2.99
CA GLU A 47 -4.70 15.55 -4.18
C GLU A 47 -4.69 17.07 -4.06
N TRP A 48 -5.76 17.65 -3.50
CA TRP A 48 -5.82 19.07 -3.19
C TRP A 48 -4.71 19.46 -2.19
N VAL A 49 -4.53 18.71 -1.10
CA VAL A 49 -3.45 18.93 -0.12
C VAL A 49 -2.07 18.98 -0.80
N LYS A 50 -1.73 17.98 -1.62
CA LYS A 50 -0.45 17.93 -2.35
C LYS A 50 -0.24 19.10 -3.31
N LYS A 51 -1.32 19.67 -3.87
CA LYS A 51 -1.25 20.85 -4.74
C LYS A 51 -1.04 22.12 -3.92
N VAL A 52 -1.70 22.22 -2.77
CA VAL A 52 -1.60 23.35 -1.84
C VAL A 52 -0.20 23.45 -1.21
N GLU A 53 0.39 22.32 -0.83
CA GLU A 53 1.76 22.27 -0.28
C GLU A 53 2.80 22.92 -1.20
N LYS A 54 2.60 22.81 -2.51
CA LYS A 54 3.49 23.35 -3.56
C LYS A 54 3.26 24.82 -3.88
N LEU A 55 2.18 25.43 -3.37
CA LEU A 55 1.94 26.86 -3.56
C LEU A 55 2.96 27.67 -2.75
N ASP A 56 3.30 28.86 -3.23
CA ASP A 56 4.09 29.82 -2.47
C ASP A 56 3.13 30.66 -1.62
N LEU A 57 3.10 30.41 -0.30
CA LEU A 57 2.21 31.07 0.65
C LEU A 57 3.06 31.76 1.72
N ASN A 58 2.59 32.89 2.22
CA ASN A 58 3.25 33.51 3.38
C ASN A 58 3.05 32.64 4.64
N THR A 59 3.89 32.84 5.66
CA THR A 59 3.89 32.00 6.88
C THR A 59 2.54 31.98 7.58
N GLU A 60 1.82 33.10 7.62
CA GLU A 60 0.53 33.17 8.29
C GLU A 60 -0.54 32.37 7.53
N GLU A 61 -0.59 32.51 6.21
CA GLU A 61 -1.49 31.75 5.34
C GLU A 61 -1.18 30.25 5.41
N ARG A 62 0.10 29.87 5.36
CA ARG A 62 0.53 28.47 5.49
C ARG A 62 0.04 27.86 6.80
N ASN A 63 0.26 28.54 7.92
CA ASN A 63 -0.19 28.04 9.23
C ASN A 63 -1.71 27.86 9.31
N LYS A 64 -2.50 28.77 8.72
CA LYS A 64 -3.97 28.64 8.68
C LYS A 64 -4.41 27.45 7.83
N VAL A 65 -3.77 27.27 6.68
CA VAL A 65 -4.05 26.17 5.75
C VAL A 65 -3.68 24.83 6.37
N ASP A 66 -2.50 24.72 6.96
CA ASP A 66 -2.03 23.49 7.61
C ASP A 66 -2.93 23.11 8.79
N LEU A 67 -3.35 24.09 9.59
CA LEU A 67 -4.31 23.88 10.68
C LEU A 67 -5.65 23.33 10.14
N PHE A 68 -6.17 23.90 9.05
CA PHE A 68 -7.39 23.42 8.42
C PHE A 68 -7.24 21.99 7.89
N ILE A 69 -6.11 21.69 7.24
CA ILE A 69 -5.81 20.36 6.70
C ILE A 69 -5.79 19.32 7.83
N ASN A 70 -5.04 19.58 8.89
CA ASN A 70 -4.92 18.68 10.02
C ASN A 70 -6.27 18.48 10.72
N THR A 71 -6.99 19.56 11.02
CA THR A 71 -8.33 19.50 11.63
C THR A 71 -9.31 18.69 10.79
N THR A 72 -9.22 18.80 9.47
CA THR A 72 -10.09 18.04 8.55
C THR A 72 -9.75 16.57 8.55
N TYR A 73 -8.45 16.20 8.52
CA TYR A 73 -8.04 14.80 8.64
C TYR A 73 -8.43 14.19 9.99
N ASP A 74 -8.28 14.93 11.08
CA ASP A 74 -8.70 14.50 12.41
C ASP A 74 -10.21 14.25 12.46
N ALA A 75 -11.00 15.17 11.94
CA ALA A 75 -12.46 15.01 11.84
C ALA A 75 -12.84 13.82 10.95
N MET A 76 -12.17 13.62 9.81
CA MET A 76 -12.38 12.43 8.97
C MET A 76 -12.07 11.16 9.76
N ASN A 77 -10.93 11.11 10.44
CA ASN A 77 -10.51 9.95 11.22
C ASN A 77 -11.50 9.61 12.35
N GLU A 78 -12.05 10.62 13.01
CA GLU A 78 -13.06 10.45 14.06
C GLU A 78 -14.37 9.85 13.51
N HIS A 79 -14.78 10.24 12.30
CA HIS A 79 -16.08 9.85 11.75
C HIS A 79 -16.05 8.54 10.94
N VAL A 80 -14.96 8.26 10.22
CA VAL A 80 -14.85 7.09 9.34
C VAL A 80 -13.78 6.09 9.76
N GLY A 81 -13.08 6.32 10.88
CA GLY A 81 -11.88 5.58 11.25
C GLY A 81 -10.68 6.01 10.39
N ILE A 82 -9.61 5.22 10.37
CA ILE A 82 -8.36 5.56 9.66
C ILE A 82 -8.66 5.88 8.18
N PHE A 83 -8.49 7.14 7.80
CA PHE A 83 -8.72 7.59 6.43
C PHE A 83 -7.53 7.18 5.54
N LEU A 84 -7.66 6.02 4.89
CA LEU A 84 -6.58 5.38 4.13
C LEU A 84 -6.18 6.09 2.82
N ASN A 85 -6.78 7.23 2.47
CA ASN A 85 -6.59 7.92 1.18
C ASN A 85 -6.73 7.00 -0.06
N CYS A 86 -7.46 5.90 0.11
CA CYS A 86 -7.57 4.79 -0.82
C CYS A 86 -9.02 4.69 -1.28
N GLU A 87 -9.27 4.83 -2.58
CA GLU A 87 -10.62 4.75 -3.16
C GLU A 87 -11.04 3.29 -3.44
N GLY A 88 -10.08 2.37 -3.42
CA GLY A 88 -10.32 0.94 -3.64
C GLY A 88 -9.04 0.17 -3.88
N SER A 89 -9.17 -1.10 -4.25
CA SER A 89 -8.04 -1.96 -4.60
C SER A 89 -8.22 -2.53 -6.00
N GLY A 90 -7.14 -2.61 -6.76
CA GLY A 90 -7.12 -3.13 -8.13
C GLY A 90 -6.01 -4.14 -8.37
N LEU A 91 -6.24 -5.07 -9.30
CA LEU A 91 -5.22 -5.99 -9.79
C LEU A 91 -4.68 -5.51 -11.13
N TYR A 92 -3.42 -5.10 -11.16
CA TYR A 92 -2.79 -4.55 -12.36
C TYR A 92 -1.84 -5.56 -13.00
N ARG A 93 -2.28 -6.14 -14.13
CA ARG A 93 -1.57 -7.23 -14.81
C ARG A 93 -0.11 -6.93 -15.17
N MET A 94 0.20 -5.69 -15.52
CA MET A 94 1.57 -5.29 -15.87
C MET A 94 2.40 -4.96 -14.63
N GLN A 95 1.84 -4.20 -13.69
CA GLN A 95 2.54 -3.74 -12.49
C GLN A 95 2.94 -4.90 -11.57
N LYS A 96 2.16 -5.99 -11.48
CA LYS A 96 2.51 -7.16 -10.66
C LYS A 96 3.84 -7.83 -11.02
N ASN A 97 4.42 -7.54 -12.20
CA ASN A 97 5.71 -8.10 -12.61
C ASN A 97 6.90 -7.19 -12.24
N ILE A 98 6.64 -6.03 -11.63
CA ILE A 98 7.67 -5.06 -11.28
C ILE A 98 8.18 -5.37 -9.87
N ASN A 99 9.48 -5.62 -9.76
CA ASN A 99 10.11 -6.02 -8.51
C ASN A 99 10.32 -4.83 -7.55
N HIS A 100 10.61 -5.18 -6.31
CA HIS A 100 10.92 -4.23 -5.25
C HIS A 100 12.38 -3.75 -5.30
N SER A 101 12.59 -2.47 -5.00
CA SER A 101 13.88 -1.95 -4.53
C SER A 101 13.65 -0.92 -3.42
N CYS A 102 14.49 -0.91 -2.38
CA CYS A 102 14.48 0.16 -1.37
C CYS A 102 15.09 1.48 -1.92
N ASN A 103 15.70 1.44 -3.11
CA ASN A 103 16.11 2.60 -3.91
C ASN A 103 15.50 2.45 -5.32
N PRO A 104 14.19 2.67 -5.49
CA PRO A 104 13.49 2.39 -6.74
C PRO A 104 13.84 3.43 -7.83
N ASN A 105 13.71 3.03 -9.10
CA ASN A 105 13.89 3.92 -10.24
C ASN A 105 12.58 4.35 -10.90
N ALA A 106 11.45 3.80 -10.47
CA ALA A 106 10.11 4.21 -10.86
C ALA A 106 9.17 4.28 -9.66
N THR A 107 8.05 4.98 -9.85
CA THR A 107 6.96 5.10 -8.88
C THR A 107 5.61 4.87 -9.53
N VAL A 108 4.66 4.36 -8.74
CA VAL A 108 3.26 4.18 -9.13
C VAL A 108 2.49 5.45 -8.81
N ALA A 109 1.71 5.94 -9.78
CA ALA A 109 0.86 7.12 -9.61
C ALA A 109 -0.50 6.96 -10.29
N PHE A 110 -1.49 7.70 -9.79
CA PHE A 110 -2.84 7.81 -10.36
C PHE A 110 -3.10 9.27 -10.75
N PRO A 111 -2.48 9.77 -11.85
CA PRO A 111 -2.46 11.21 -12.16
C PRO A 111 -3.81 11.79 -12.58
N TYR A 112 -4.81 10.93 -12.83
CA TYR A 112 -6.13 11.33 -13.32
C TYR A 112 -7.25 11.07 -12.30
N SER A 113 -6.89 10.84 -11.04
CA SER A 113 -7.83 10.62 -9.93
C SER A 113 -8.85 9.52 -10.27
N ASN A 114 -8.35 8.45 -10.87
CA ASN A 114 -9.12 7.30 -11.34
C ASN A 114 -8.30 6.01 -11.20
N SER A 115 -8.85 4.87 -11.62
CA SER A 115 -8.19 3.56 -11.56
C SER A 115 -7.12 3.31 -12.62
N THR A 116 -6.66 4.34 -13.34
CA THR A 116 -5.58 4.21 -14.33
C THR A 116 -4.23 4.38 -13.65
N LEU A 117 -3.52 3.26 -13.51
CA LEU A 117 -2.16 3.22 -12.98
C LEU A 117 -1.17 3.71 -14.02
N SER A 118 -0.37 4.70 -13.65
CA SER A 118 0.80 5.18 -14.40
C SER A 118 2.08 4.80 -13.66
N LEU A 119 3.04 4.23 -14.39
CA LEU A 119 4.39 4.00 -13.90
C LEU A 119 5.28 5.15 -14.38
N ILE A 120 5.83 5.92 -13.45
CA ILE A 120 6.61 7.13 -13.74
C ILE A 120 8.05 6.90 -13.33
N ALA A 121 8.99 7.16 -14.22
CA ALA A 121 10.42 7.09 -13.90
C ALA A 121 10.78 8.20 -12.89
N SER A 122 11.42 7.82 -11.79
CA SER A 122 11.90 8.73 -10.75
C SER A 122 13.32 9.24 -11.03
N ARG A 123 14.06 8.52 -11.86
CA ARG A 123 15.39 8.88 -12.36
C ARG A 123 15.59 8.36 -13.79
N HIS A 124 16.70 8.72 -14.42
CA HIS A 124 17.08 8.12 -15.69
C HIS A 124 17.22 6.60 -15.55
N ILE A 125 16.66 5.85 -16.52
CA ILE A 125 16.70 4.39 -16.58
C ILE A 125 17.43 4.00 -17.87
N ALA A 126 18.56 3.31 -17.75
CA ALA A 126 19.34 2.89 -18.91
C ALA A 126 18.69 1.70 -19.65
N ALA A 127 19.03 1.51 -20.92
CA ALA A 127 18.58 0.34 -21.67
C ALA A 127 19.10 -0.95 -21.01
N GLY A 128 18.19 -1.88 -20.69
CA GLY A 128 18.51 -3.12 -19.98
C GLY A 128 18.55 -3.01 -18.46
N GLU A 129 18.40 -1.80 -17.89
CA GLU A 129 18.21 -1.63 -16.44
C GLU A 129 16.81 -2.13 -16.04
N GLU A 130 16.74 -2.92 -14.97
CA GLU A 130 15.48 -3.40 -14.41
C GLU A 130 14.67 -2.23 -13.83
N ILE A 131 13.36 -2.22 -14.08
CA ILE A 131 12.45 -1.25 -13.48
C ILE A 131 11.99 -1.80 -12.13
N CYS A 132 12.23 -1.03 -11.07
CA CYS A 132 11.84 -1.38 -9.71
C CYS A 132 11.02 -0.27 -9.06
N ILE A 133 10.03 -0.66 -8.26
CA ILE A 133 9.22 0.22 -7.40
C ILE A 133 9.47 -0.10 -5.92
N SER A 134 9.02 0.77 -5.01
CA SER A 134 8.96 0.40 -3.60
C SER A 134 7.63 -0.31 -3.29
N TYR A 135 7.69 -1.36 -2.46
CA TYR A 135 6.52 -2.02 -1.88
C TYR A 135 6.24 -1.49 -0.46
N LEU A 136 7.13 -0.65 0.04
CA LEU A 136 7.07 0.01 1.34
C LEU A 136 6.63 1.46 1.12
N ASP A 137 5.86 2.00 2.05
CA ASP A 137 5.62 3.44 2.13
C ASP A 137 6.91 4.21 2.46
N THR A 138 6.84 5.54 2.34
CA THR A 138 7.98 6.42 2.58
C THR A 138 8.55 6.29 4.00
N CYS A 139 7.68 6.16 5.01
CA CYS A 139 8.11 6.04 6.40
C CYS A 139 8.92 4.75 6.62
N ASN A 140 8.45 3.64 6.06
CA ASN A 140 9.12 2.35 6.14
C ASN A 140 10.39 2.29 5.28
N LEU A 141 10.44 3.00 4.15
CA LEU A 141 11.65 3.09 3.33
C LEU A 141 12.85 3.71 4.05
N ASP A 142 12.60 4.61 4.99
CA ASP A 142 13.64 5.32 5.75
C ASP A 142 14.06 4.58 7.03
N ARG A 143 13.35 3.51 7.42
CA ARG A 143 13.72 2.64 8.54
C ARG A 143 14.99 1.84 8.27
N SER A 144 15.52 1.19 9.31
CA SER A 144 16.71 0.34 9.23
C SER A 144 16.57 -0.81 8.22
N ARG A 145 17.70 -1.34 7.73
CA ARG A 145 17.72 -2.52 6.85
C ARG A 145 16.95 -3.70 7.44
N HIS A 146 17.10 -3.92 8.75
CA HIS A 146 16.43 -4.98 9.47
C HIS A 146 14.90 -4.82 9.38
N SER A 147 14.38 -3.65 9.76
CA SER A 147 12.93 -3.39 9.77
C SER A 147 12.33 -3.51 8.37
N ARG A 148 13.00 -2.97 7.34
CA ARG A 148 12.55 -3.12 5.94
C ARG A 148 12.50 -4.59 5.51
N ARG A 149 13.55 -5.38 5.81
CA ARG A 149 13.58 -6.81 5.44
C ARG A 149 12.57 -7.64 6.23
N THR A 150 12.32 -7.31 7.48
CA THR A 150 11.30 -7.98 8.29
C THR A 150 9.91 -7.78 7.69
N ILE A 151 9.55 -6.54 7.31
CA ILE A 151 8.29 -6.26 6.60
C ILE A 151 8.25 -7.02 5.26
N LEU A 152 9.30 -6.91 4.44
CA LEU A 152 9.31 -7.58 3.13
C LEU A 152 9.21 -9.11 3.25
N ARG A 153 9.84 -9.70 4.27
CA ARG A 153 9.74 -11.14 4.53
C ARG A 153 8.34 -11.55 4.99
N ASN A 154 7.73 -10.78 5.88
CA ASN A 154 6.39 -11.10 6.41
C ASN A 154 5.29 -10.96 5.35
N HIS A 155 5.35 -9.92 4.52
CA HIS A 155 4.27 -9.61 3.57
C HIS A 155 4.52 -10.18 2.17
N TYR A 156 5.79 -10.27 1.74
CA TYR A 156 6.16 -10.62 0.37
C TYR A 156 7.07 -11.84 0.26
N LEU A 157 7.48 -12.44 1.39
CA LEU A 157 8.22 -13.71 1.46
C LEU A 157 9.56 -13.71 0.72
N PHE A 158 10.27 -12.57 0.70
CA PHE A 158 11.61 -12.47 0.15
C PHE A 158 12.54 -11.60 1.01
N ASP A 159 13.84 -11.77 0.79
CA ASP A 159 14.89 -10.95 1.39
C ASP A 159 15.41 -9.95 0.37
N CYS A 160 15.27 -8.65 0.64
CA CYS A 160 15.73 -7.60 -0.26
C CYS A 160 17.26 -7.55 -0.33
N GLN A 161 17.79 -7.56 -1.56
CA GLN A 161 19.21 -7.48 -1.89
C GLN A 161 19.53 -6.27 -2.80
N CYS A 162 18.69 -5.23 -2.76
CA CYS A 162 18.97 -4.01 -3.51
C CYS A 162 20.21 -3.29 -2.98
N GLU A 163 20.76 -2.37 -3.77
CA GLU A 163 21.94 -1.55 -3.44
C GLU A 163 21.89 -0.97 -2.02
N LYS A 164 20.78 -0.29 -1.65
CA LYS A 164 20.58 0.28 -0.31
C LYS A 164 20.66 -0.79 0.80
N CYS A 165 20.17 -2.00 0.58
CA CYS A 165 20.23 -3.08 1.57
C CYS A 165 21.62 -3.73 1.65
N THR A 166 22.38 -3.72 0.55
CA THR A 166 23.75 -4.23 0.50
C THR A 166 24.73 -3.25 1.17
N GLU A 167 24.56 -1.95 0.95
CA GLU A 167 25.38 -0.91 1.61
C GLU A 167 25.22 -0.92 3.14
N GLN A 168 24.03 -1.29 3.63
CA GLN A 168 23.69 -1.34 5.06
C GLN A 168 23.92 -2.72 5.71
N GLU A 169 24.63 -3.63 5.05
CA GLU A 169 24.81 -5.00 5.55
C GLU A 169 25.63 -5.08 6.86
N GLY A 170 26.49 -4.09 7.11
CA GLY A 170 27.27 -3.98 8.35
C GLY A 170 26.55 -3.26 9.50
N ASP A 171 25.36 -2.72 9.27
CA ASP A 171 24.60 -2.01 10.30
C ASP A 171 24.02 -3.01 11.32
N PRO A 172 23.94 -2.66 12.61
CA PRO A 172 23.36 -3.53 13.62
C PRO A 172 21.87 -3.78 13.32
N ASP A 173 21.44 -5.03 13.48
CA ASP A 173 20.04 -5.45 13.37
C ASP A 173 19.25 -4.99 14.60
N VAL A 174 18.99 -3.70 14.71
CA VAL A 174 18.20 -3.09 15.79
C VAL A 174 16.92 -2.46 15.23
N THR A 175 15.83 -2.68 15.96
CA THR A 175 14.57 -1.93 15.82
C THR A 175 14.54 -0.93 16.96
N SER A 176 14.39 0.37 16.70
CA SER A 176 14.15 1.31 17.80
C SER A 176 12.81 0.98 18.49
N GLU A 177 12.71 1.18 19.80
CA GLU A 177 11.51 0.80 20.58
C GLU A 177 10.23 1.54 20.12
N GLU A 178 10.39 2.64 19.37
CA GLU A 178 9.31 3.40 18.74
C GLU A 178 8.79 2.76 17.43
N GLU A 179 9.40 1.66 16.96
CA GLU A 179 9.06 1.03 15.67
C GLU A 179 7.94 -0.01 15.75
N SER A 180 7.44 -0.34 16.94
CA SER A 180 6.41 -1.38 17.16
C SER A 180 4.97 -0.91 16.94
N CYS A 181 4.70 0.38 16.74
CA CYS A 181 3.34 0.87 16.53
C CYS A 181 3.04 1.10 15.04
N GLY A 182 2.13 0.31 14.49
CA GLY A 182 1.48 0.66 13.22
C GLY A 182 1.01 -0.46 12.29
N ASP A 183 1.16 -1.74 12.63
CA ASP A 183 0.65 -2.82 11.76
C ASP A 183 -0.17 -3.89 12.49
N ASP A 184 -0.93 -3.48 13.50
CA ASP A 184 -2.04 -4.31 14.02
C ASP A 184 -3.23 -4.23 13.06
N CYS A 185 -3.06 -4.84 11.88
CA CYS A 185 -4.17 -5.38 11.12
C CYS A 185 -4.02 -6.90 10.96
N VAL A 186 -3.69 -7.57 12.07
CA VAL A 186 -3.96 -8.99 12.25
C VAL A 186 -5.00 -9.10 13.35
N SER A 187 -6.24 -9.43 12.97
CA SER A 187 -7.29 -9.80 13.91
C SER A 187 -6.79 -10.93 14.81
N GLU A 188 -6.53 -10.62 16.08
CA GLU A 188 -6.43 -11.63 17.15
C GLU A 188 -7.82 -12.21 17.41
N ASP A 189 -8.23 -13.15 16.57
CA ASP A 189 -9.22 -14.16 16.95
C ASP A 189 -8.47 -15.49 17.12
N GLU A 190 -8.42 -15.94 18.38
CA GLU A 190 -8.38 -17.33 18.87
C GLU A 190 -7.35 -17.59 19.99
N ALA A 191 -7.80 -17.37 21.22
CA ALA A 191 -7.46 -18.24 22.36
C ALA A 191 -8.62 -18.25 23.36
N MET A 192 -9.64 -19.07 23.11
CA MET A 192 -10.58 -19.50 24.15
C MET A 192 -10.60 -21.04 24.18
N GLU A 193 -9.58 -21.61 24.83
CA GLU A 193 -9.65 -22.95 25.40
C GLU A 193 -9.61 -22.84 26.93
N SER A 194 -10.80 -22.94 27.55
CA SER A 194 -11.08 -23.72 28.76
C SER A 194 -12.56 -23.65 29.10
#